data_AF-A0A8B9RZZ1-F1
#
_entry.id   AF-A0A8B9RZZ1-F1
#
_cell.length_a   1.000
_cell.length_b   1.000
_cell.length_c   1.000
_cell.angle_alpha   90.00
_cell.angle_beta   90.00
_cell.angle_gamma   90.00
#
_symmetry.space_group_name_H-M   'P 1'
#
loop_
_entity.id
_entity.type
_entity.pdbx_description
1 polymer ?
#
loop_
_entity_poly.entity_id
_entity_poly.type
_entity_poly.pdbx_seq_one_letter_code
_entity_poly.pdbx_strand_id
1 'polypeptide(L)'
;VTLLDRTLAPVALGRPAVGRRYSTPPQPVIAAKQPFPVEVKAGKKYAWCACGHSKNQPFCDGAHKKAAPGISPLRFIPEEDKTVWLCGCKRTRSPPYCDGTHKDEAVQRAQLSAQP
;
A
#
# COMPACT_ATOMS: atom_id res chain seq x y z
N VAL A 1 56.18 -39.50 -30.63
CA VAL A 1 56.54 -38.84 -29.35
C VAL A 1 56.50 -37.35 -29.63
N THR A 2 55.51 -36.55 -29.28
CA THR A 2 54.54 -36.57 -28.16
C THR A 2 53.28 -35.84 -28.63
N LEU A 3 52.11 -36.43 -28.35
CA LEU A 3 50.78 -35.86 -28.64
C LEU A 3 50.57 -34.55 -27.87
N LEU A 4 49.94 -33.57 -28.52
CA LEU A 4 49.43 -32.36 -27.89
C LEU A 4 48.29 -32.75 -26.94
N ASP A 5 48.49 -32.58 -25.63
CA ASP A 5 47.35 -32.52 -24.70
C ASP A 5 47.64 -31.46 -23.62
N ARG A 6 47.10 -30.27 -23.84
CA ARG A 6 46.95 -29.25 -22.79
C ARG A 6 45.46 -29.13 -22.51
N THR A 7 44.94 -30.07 -21.72
CA THR A 7 43.60 -29.94 -21.14
C THR A 7 43.55 -28.70 -20.23
N LEU A 8 43.00 -27.61 -20.76
CA LEU A 8 42.61 -26.44 -19.97
C LEU A 8 41.28 -26.75 -19.30
N ALA A 9 41.30 -27.03 -18.00
CA ALA A 9 40.08 -27.08 -17.19
C ALA A 9 39.45 -25.67 -17.12
N PRO A 10 38.14 -25.52 -17.34
CA PRO A 10 37.50 -24.23 -17.21
C PRO A 10 37.43 -23.85 -15.73
N VAL A 11 37.97 -22.68 -15.39
CA VAL A 11 37.78 -22.04 -14.10
C VAL A 11 36.28 -21.77 -13.95
N ALA A 12 35.62 -22.52 -13.07
CA ALA A 12 34.24 -22.28 -12.70
C ALA A 12 34.14 -20.91 -12.02
N LEU A 13 33.78 -19.89 -12.79
CA LEU A 13 33.38 -18.59 -12.29
C LEU A 13 32.16 -18.81 -11.39
N GLY A 14 32.38 -18.81 -10.07
CA GLY A 14 31.31 -18.82 -9.10
C GLY A 14 30.36 -17.67 -9.41
N ARG A 15 29.09 -18.00 -9.69
CA ARG A 15 28.04 -17.00 -9.90
C ARG A 15 28.02 -16.10 -8.64
N PRO A 16 28.15 -14.77 -8.78
CA PRO A 16 27.94 -13.92 -7.63
C PRO A 16 26.53 -14.18 -7.11
N ALA A 17 26.41 -14.47 -5.82
CA ALA A 17 25.12 -14.55 -5.15
C ALA A 17 24.44 -13.20 -5.37
N VAL A 18 23.48 -13.14 -6.30
CA VAL A 18 22.60 -11.99 -6.46
C VAL A 18 21.77 -11.92 -5.18
N GLY A 19 22.28 -11.18 -4.20
CA GLY A 19 21.49 -10.76 -3.06
C GLY A 19 20.26 -10.06 -3.60
N ARG A 20 19.07 -10.61 -3.32
CA ARG A 20 17.79 -10.00 -3.69
C ARG A 20 17.73 -8.59 -3.11
N ARG A 21 18.01 -7.59 -3.94
CA ARG A 21 17.86 -6.19 -3.61
C ARG A 21 17.08 -5.55 -4.73
N TYR A 22 15.75 -5.69 -4.71
CA TYR A 22 14.79 -4.73 -5.28
C TYR A 22 13.41 -5.07 -4.70
N SER A 23 13.19 -4.72 -3.43
CA SER A 23 11.85 -4.71 -2.84
C SER A 23 11.16 -3.43 -3.29
N THR A 24 10.34 -3.50 -4.33
CA THR A 24 9.44 -2.39 -4.71
C THR A 24 8.74 -1.88 -3.45
N PRO A 25 8.78 -0.55 -3.15
CA PRO A 25 8.15 -0.03 -1.95
C PRO A 25 6.65 -0.33 -2.01
N PRO A 26 6.04 -0.75 -0.88
CA PRO A 26 4.62 -1.05 -0.87
C PRO A 26 3.82 0.19 -1.24
N GLN A 27 2.80 -0.02 -2.07
CA GLN A 27 1.91 1.02 -2.56
C GLN A 27 0.52 0.84 -1.95
N PRO A 28 -0.22 1.92 -1.64
CA PRO A 28 -1.62 1.82 -1.27
C PRO A 28 -2.45 1.18 -2.37
N VAL A 29 -3.39 0.32 -1.99
CA VAL A 29 -4.41 -0.21 -2.90
C VAL A 29 -5.71 0.57 -2.80
N ILE A 30 -6.47 0.59 -3.89
CA ILE A 30 -7.79 1.23 -3.93
C ILE A 30 -8.78 0.28 -3.24
N ALA A 31 -9.18 0.64 -2.03
CA ALA A 31 -10.16 -0.14 -1.26
C ALA A 31 -11.60 0.11 -1.75
N ALA A 32 -11.92 1.36 -2.11
CA ALA A 32 -13.21 1.75 -2.68
C ALA A 32 -13.06 2.89 -3.68
N LYS A 33 -13.96 2.94 -4.67
CA LYS A 33 -14.05 4.03 -5.68
C LYS A 33 -14.92 5.21 -5.22
N GLN A 34 -15.40 5.16 -3.98
CA GLN A 34 -16.25 6.19 -3.36
C GLN A 34 -15.73 6.50 -1.95
N PRO A 35 -16.01 7.70 -1.41
CA PRO A 35 -15.70 8.02 -0.02
C PRO A 35 -16.66 7.32 0.95
N PHE A 36 -16.23 7.21 2.21
CA PHE A 36 -17.04 6.67 3.30
C PHE A 36 -17.61 7.82 4.14
N PRO A 37 -18.94 7.99 4.22
CA PRO A 37 -19.55 8.90 5.19
C PRO A 37 -19.41 8.30 6.59
N VAL A 38 -18.85 9.07 7.52
CA VAL A 38 -18.63 8.63 8.89
C VAL A 38 -18.99 9.73 9.86
N GLU A 39 -19.84 9.42 10.84
CA GLU A 39 -20.08 10.28 12.00
C GLU A 39 -18.88 10.21 12.95
N VAL A 40 -18.16 11.31 13.04
CA VAL A 40 -17.03 11.45 13.96
C VAL A 40 -17.44 12.23 15.20
N LYS A 41 -16.70 12.01 16.29
CA LYS A 41 -16.97 12.58 17.61
C LYS A 41 -15.80 13.42 18.04
N ALA A 42 -16.07 14.61 18.58
CA ALA A 42 -15.06 15.52 19.11
C ALA A 42 -14.17 14.82 20.14
N GLY A 43 -12.86 15.03 20.07
CA GLY A 43 -11.89 14.46 21.02
C GLY A 43 -11.64 12.95 20.89
N LYS A 44 -12.43 12.21 20.11
CA LYS A 44 -12.21 10.77 19.90
C LYS A 44 -11.09 10.53 18.89
N LYS A 45 -10.18 9.61 19.23
CA LYS A 45 -9.06 9.21 18.36
C LYS A 45 -9.53 8.23 17.29
N TYR A 46 -9.23 8.54 16.04
CA TYR A 46 -9.47 7.66 14.90
C TYR A 46 -8.15 7.34 14.19
N ALA A 47 -8.10 6.19 13.52
CA ALA A 47 -6.97 5.77 12.70
C ALA A 47 -7.47 5.41 11.29
N TRP A 48 -7.29 6.32 10.34
CA TRP A 48 -7.68 6.11 8.95
C TRP A 48 -6.72 5.13 8.26
N CYS A 49 -7.27 4.18 7.51
CA CYS A 49 -6.50 3.22 6.74
C CYS A 49 -5.86 3.91 5.53
N ALA A 50 -4.54 4.07 5.55
CA ALA A 50 -3.78 4.63 4.42
C ALA A 50 -3.37 3.59 3.37
N CYS A 51 -3.29 2.30 3.72
CA CYS A 51 -2.79 1.26 2.82
C CYS A 51 -3.85 0.61 1.91
N GLY A 52 -5.13 0.72 2.26
CA GLY A 52 -6.24 0.10 1.51
C GLY A 52 -6.55 -1.36 1.87
N HIS A 53 -5.66 -2.07 2.57
CA HIS A 53 -5.84 -3.51 2.87
C HIS A 53 -6.74 -3.82 4.08
N SER A 54 -7.26 -2.82 4.79
CA SER A 54 -8.13 -3.09 5.94
C SER A 54 -9.47 -3.67 5.49
N LYS A 55 -9.99 -4.61 6.27
CA LYS A 55 -11.36 -5.13 6.20
C LYS A 55 -12.37 -4.25 6.95
N ASN A 56 -11.90 -3.31 7.79
CA ASN A 56 -12.72 -2.38 8.56
C ASN A 56 -12.66 -0.96 7.97
N GLN A 57 -12.73 -0.83 6.64
CA GLN A 57 -12.68 0.48 5.98
C GLN A 57 -13.79 1.40 6.53
N PRO A 58 -13.52 2.71 6.68
CA PRO A 58 -12.30 3.44 6.29
C PRO A 58 -11.16 3.39 7.32
N PHE A 59 -11.31 2.64 8.41
CA PHE A 59 -10.37 2.62 9.52
C PHE A 59 -9.34 1.50 9.43
N CYS A 60 -8.25 1.62 10.19
CA CYS A 60 -7.18 0.64 10.24
C CYS A 60 -7.49 -0.51 11.20
N ASP A 61 -7.26 -1.75 10.75
CA ASP A 61 -7.35 -2.99 11.54
C ASP A 61 -5.98 -3.67 11.76
N GLY A 62 -4.90 -3.07 11.26
CA GLY A 62 -3.55 -3.61 11.37
C GLY A 62 -3.07 -4.44 10.16
N ALA A 63 -3.89 -4.67 9.13
CA ALA A 63 -3.50 -5.40 7.92
C ALA A 63 -2.26 -4.83 7.22
N HIS A 64 -2.02 -3.52 7.34
CA HIS A 64 -0.86 -2.83 6.77
C HIS A 64 0.49 -3.46 7.19
N LYS A 65 0.59 -4.02 8.40
CA LYS A 65 1.85 -4.62 8.89
C LYS A 65 2.34 -5.77 8.01
N LYS A 66 1.41 -6.53 7.43
CA LYS A 66 1.72 -7.69 6.58
C LYS A 66 1.60 -7.35 5.09
N ALA A 67 0.53 -6.66 4.70
CA ALA A 67 0.21 -6.42 3.29
C ALA A 67 0.93 -5.21 2.68
N ALA A 68 1.28 -4.20 3.48
CA ALA A 68 1.91 -2.97 3.02
C ALA A 68 2.94 -2.43 4.04
N PRO A 69 4.00 -3.20 4.34
CA PRO A 69 4.97 -2.86 5.39
C PRO A 69 5.68 -1.53 5.11
N GLY A 70 5.53 -0.55 6.00
CA GLY A 70 6.07 0.80 5.80
C GLY A 70 4.99 1.85 5.53
N ILE A 71 3.74 1.44 5.26
CA ILE A 71 2.59 2.35 5.24
C ILE A 71 1.89 2.28 6.60
N SER A 72 1.89 3.39 7.33
CA SER A 72 1.22 3.51 8.63
C SER A 72 -0.13 4.22 8.50
N PRO A 73 -1.12 3.91 9.36
CA PRO A 73 -2.40 4.61 9.38
C PRO A 73 -2.24 6.05 9.84
N LEU A 74 -3.04 6.96 9.29
CA LEU A 74 -3.09 8.35 9.73
C LEU A 74 -4.00 8.46 10.96
N ARG A 75 -3.46 8.97 12.07
CA ARG A 75 -4.25 9.24 13.28
C ARG A 75 -4.77 10.66 13.25
N PHE A 76 -6.04 10.85 13.58
CA PHE A 76 -6.66 12.17 13.69
C PHE A 76 -7.68 12.22 14.82
N ILE A 77 -7.95 13.43 15.31
CA ILE A 77 -8.90 13.74 16.37
C ILE A 77 -9.78 14.88 15.85
N PRO A 78 -11.08 14.65 15.59
CA PRO A 78 -12.01 15.71 15.24
C PRO A 78 -12.18 16.69 16.40
N GLU A 79 -12.37 17.97 16.08
CA GLU A 79 -12.65 19.02 17.06
C GLU A 79 -14.15 19.12 17.38
N GLU A 80 -15.01 18.66 16.47
CA GLU A 80 -16.47 18.73 16.59
C GLU A 80 -17.14 17.42 16.14
N ASP A 81 -18.35 17.21 16.66
CA ASP A 81 -19.24 16.13 16.23
C ASP A 81 -19.81 16.48 14.84
N LYS A 82 -19.43 15.70 13.82
CA LYS A 82 -19.94 15.91 12.45
C LYS A 82 -19.81 14.66 11.60
N THR A 83 -20.57 14.61 10.52
CA THR A 83 -20.35 13.64 9.44
C THR A 83 -19.23 14.14 8.53
N VAL A 84 -18.21 13.31 8.30
CA VAL A 84 -17.12 13.59 7.37
C VAL A 84 -17.04 12.51 6.29
N TRP A 85 -16.47 12.86 5.15
CA TRP A 85 -16.25 11.95 4.04
C TRP A 85 -14.79 11.52 4.01
N LEU A 86 -14.52 10.30 4.49
CA LEU A 86 -13.17 9.76 4.53
C LEU A 86 -12.80 9.10 3.19
N CYS A 87 -11.56 9.28 2.77
CA CYS A 87 -11.09 8.77 1.49
C CYS A 87 -11.08 7.24 1.45
N GLY A 88 -11.79 6.66 0.46
CA GLY A 88 -11.79 5.22 0.19
C GLY A 88 -10.74 4.76 -0.82
N CYS A 89 -10.39 5.61 -1.79
CA CYS A 89 -9.47 5.24 -2.88
C CYS A 89 -7.99 5.30 -2.50
N LYS A 90 -7.64 5.94 -1.38
CA LYS A 90 -6.28 6.11 -0.86
C LYS A 90 -5.35 6.92 -1.78
N ARG A 91 -5.94 7.73 -2.66
CA ARG A 91 -5.24 8.67 -3.56
C ARG A 91 -5.51 10.15 -3.24
N THR A 92 -6.26 10.44 -2.18
CA THR A 92 -6.52 11.83 -1.75
C THR A 92 -5.23 12.60 -1.49
N ARG A 93 -5.23 13.88 -1.84
CA ARG A 93 -4.18 14.85 -1.51
C ARG A 93 -4.44 15.56 -0.19
N SER A 94 -5.62 15.40 0.41
CA SER A 94 -6.01 15.95 1.72
C SER A 94 -6.40 14.86 2.74
N PRO A 95 -5.49 13.91 3.04
CA PRO A 95 -5.82 12.82 3.97
C PRO A 95 -6.17 13.37 5.36
N PRO A 96 -7.13 12.75 6.07
CA PRO A 96 -7.84 11.51 5.73
C PRO A 96 -9.10 11.72 4.86
N TYR A 97 -9.39 12.96 4.46
CA TYR A 97 -10.64 13.36 3.83
C TYR A 97 -10.63 13.09 2.32
N CYS A 98 -11.83 13.02 1.75
CA CYS A 98 -12.03 12.94 0.32
C CYS A 98 -11.89 14.33 -0.33
N ASP A 99 -11.06 14.44 -1.35
CA ASP A 99 -10.87 15.65 -2.18
C ASP A 99 -11.43 15.50 -3.60
N GLY A 100 -12.14 14.41 -3.88
CA GLY A 100 -12.66 14.11 -5.20
C GLY A 100 -11.73 13.33 -6.12
N THR A 101 -10.46 13.08 -5.74
CA THR A 101 -9.49 12.29 -6.55
C THR A 101 -10.00 10.89 -6.88
N HIS A 102 -10.98 10.37 -6.14
CA HIS A 102 -11.62 9.10 -6.48
C HIS A 102 -12.30 9.12 -7.86
N LYS A 103 -12.67 10.29 -8.40
CA LYS A 103 -13.33 10.44 -9.70
C LYS A 103 -12.35 10.36 -10.88
N ASP A 104 -11.06 10.48 -10.62
CA ASP A 104 -10.04 10.42 -11.67
C ASP A 104 -10.08 9.09 -12.41
N GLU A 105 -9.84 9.13 -13.72
CA GLU A 105 -9.93 7.97 -14.60
C GLU A 105 -9.03 6.81 -14.14
N ALA A 106 -7.82 7.14 -13.65
CA ALA A 106 -6.89 6.17 -13.11
C ALA A 106 -7.46 5.39 -11.90
N VAL A 107 -8.25 6.05 -11.04
CA VAL A 107 -8.91 5.39 -9.90
C VAL A 107 -10.12 4.59 -10.37
N GLN A 108 -10.94 5.16 -11.26
CA GLN A 108 -12.16 4.52 -11.74
C GLN A 108 -11.90 3.25 -12.57
N ARG A 109 -10.78 3.20 -13.30
CA ARG A 109 -10.38 2.02 -14.07
C ARG A 109 -9.55 1.00 -13.30
N ALA A 110 -9.04 1.36 -12.11
CA ALA A 110 -8.29 0.42 -11.31
C ALA A 110 -9.15 -0.76 -10.83
N GLN A 111 -8.51 -1.92 -10.70
CA GLN A 111 -9.11 -3.08 -10.06
C GLN A 111 -9.20 -2.83 -8.55
N LEU A 112 -10.38 -3.07 -7.97
CA LEU A 112 -10.54 -3.02 -6.53
C LEU A 112 -9.72 -4.16 -5.92
N SER A 113 -8.97 -3.88 -4.86
CA SER A 113 -8.39 -4.96 -4.07
C SER A 113 -9.54 -5.76 -3.50
N ALA A 114 -9.70 -7.01 -3.94
CA ALA A 114 -10.78 -7.90 -3.50
C ALA A 114 -10.85 -7.90 -1.98
N GLN A 115 -11.90 -7.30 -1.42
CA GLN A 115 -12.24 -7.51 -0.03
C GLN A 115 -12.91 -8.88 0.05
N PRO A 116 -12.47 -9.77 0.94
CA PRO A 116 -13.24 -10.98 1.25
C PRO A 116 -14.57 -10.63 1.92
#